data_AF-A0A8I0H8L3-F1
#
_entry.id   AF-A0A8I0H8L3-F1
#
_cell.length_a   1.000
_cell.length_b   1.000
_cell.length_c   1.000
_cell.angle_alpha   90.00
_cell.angle_beta   90.00
_cell.angle_gamma   90.00
#
_symmetry.space_group_name_H-M   'P 1'
#
loop_
_entity.id
_entity.type
_entity.pdbx_description
1 polymer ?
#
loop_
_entity_poly.entity_id
_entity_poly.type
_entity_poly.pdbx_seq_one_letter_code
_entity_poly.pdbx_strand_id
1 'polypeptide(L)' 'MTQEQLAYIVDRAPRTIMYNENDGQHPSFNTFYQMVTMFDISVDQYFYPSQNSGSECRKRIDAML' A
#
# COMPACT_ATOMS: atom_id res chain seq x y z
N MET A 1 -13.11 -0.50 -11.20
CA MET A 1 -13.46 0.33 -10.03
C MET A 1 -13.20 1.78 -10.36
N THR A 2 -14.11 2.69 -10.05
CA THR A 2 -13.96 4.14 -10.27
C THR A 2 -13.36 4.82 -9.04
N GLN A 3 -12.85 6.07 -9.20
CA GLN A 3 -12.35 6.88 -8.08
C GLN A 3 -13.44 7.13 -7.02
N GLU A 4 -14.70 7.35 -7.44
CA GLU A 4 -15.81 7.53 -6.50
C GLU A 4 -16.14 6.24 -5.73
N GLN A 5 -16.11 5.09 -6.40
CA GLN A 5 -16.32 3.80 -5.76
C GLN A 5 -15.20 3.50 -4.75
N LEU A 6 -13.94 3.77 -5.10
CA LEU A 6 -12.83 3.60 -4.18
C LEU A 6 -12.95 4.53 -2.97
N ALA A 7 -13.26 5.80 -3.21
CA ALA A 7 -13.44 6.81 -2.16
C ALA A 7 -14.53 6.42 -1.15
N TYR A 8 -15.65 5.87 -1.63
CA TYR A 8 -16.71 5.32 -0.78
C TYR A 8 -16.21 4.18 0.11
N ILE A 9 -15.38 3.28 -0.43
CA ILE A 9 -14.89 2.11 0.30
C ILE A 9 -13.85 2.47 1.36
N VAL A 10 -12.95 3.42 1.05
CA VAL A 10 -11.90 3.86 1.99
C VAL A 10 -12.34 5.01 2.91
N ASP A 11 -13.63 5.38 2.87
CA ASP A 11 -14.21 6.50 3.62
C ASP A 11 -13.42 7.81 3.43
N ARG A 12 -13.24 8.20 2.16
CA ARG A 12 -12.55 9.42 1.74
C ARG A 12 -13.37 10.19 0.71
N ALA A 13 -13.04 11.47 0.55
CA ALA A 13 -13.57 12.25 -0.56
C ALA A 13 -12.95 11.77 -1.88
N PRO A 14 -13.71 11.69 -2.99
CA PRO A 14 -13.16 11.34 -4.31
C PRO A 14 -11.97 12.21 -4.72
N ARG A 15 -11.98 13.49 -4.33
CA ARG A 15 -10.89 14.43 -4.57
C ARG A 15 -9.57 14.02 -3.90
N THR A 16 -9.64 13.37 -2.73
CA THR A 16 -8.45 12.85 -2.05
C THR A 16 -7.81 11.71 -2.83
N ILE A 17 -8.62 10.87 -3.49
CA ILE A 17 -8.10 9.82 -4.38
C ILE A 17 -7.34 10.46 -5.55
N MET A 18 -7.91 11.51 -6.16
CA MET A 18 -7.25 12.23 -7.24
C MET A 18 -5.91 12.86 -6.81
N TYR A 19 -5.82 13.39 -5.59
CA TYR A 19 -4.57 13.95 -5.07
C TYR A 19 -3.50 12.89 -4.81
N ASN A 20 -3.91 11.71 -4.36
CA ASN A 20 -2.97 10.60 -4.17
C ASN A 20 -2.43 10.08 -5.52
N GLU A 21 -3.28 10.04 -6.55
CA GLU A 21 -2.91 9.52 -7.87
C GLU A 21 -2.11 10.52 -8.73
N ASN A 22 -2.52 11.80 -8.77
CA ASN A 22 -1.96 12.78 -9.71
C ASN A 22 -0.93 13.72 -9.09
N ASP A 23 -1.12 14.11 -7.83
CA ASP A 23 -0.31 15.12 -7.16
C ASP A 23 0.78 14.48 -6.28
N GLY A 24 0.83 13.15 -6.23
CA GLY A 24 1.79 12.39 -5.44
C GLY A 24 1.59 12.53 -3.93
N GLN A 25 0.41 12.95 -3.47
CA GLN A 25 0.13 12.99 -2.04
C GLN A 25 0.11 11.58 -1.45
N HIS A 26 0.71 11.42 -0.28
CA HIS A 26 0.66 10.16 0.42
C HIS A 26 -0.63 10.04 1.24
N PRO A 27 -1.40 8.96 1.08
CA PRO A 27 -2.55 8.71 1.94
C PRO A 27 -2.10 8.49 3.38
N SER A 28 -3.01 8.69 4.33
CA SER A 28 -2.82 8.24 5.71
C SER A 28 -2.53 6.72 5.75
N PHE A 29 -1.75 6.27 6.74
CA PHE A 29 -1.41 4.84 6.88
C PHE A 29 -2.64 3.92 6.91
N ASN A 30 -3.73 4.35 7.57
CA ASN A 30 -4.97 3.58 7.59
C ASN A 30 -5.60 3.41 6.20
N THR A 31 -5.66 4.50 5.42
CA THR A 31 -6.17 4.45 4.04
C THR A 31 -5.24 3.64 3.13
N PHE A 32 -3.93 3.78 3.29
CA PHE A 32 -2.95 2.96 2.60
C PHE A 32 -3.16 1.46 2.90
N TYR A 33 -3.27 1.10 4.18
CA TYR A 33 -3.51 -0.27 4.64
C TYR A 33 -4.80 -0.85 4.04
N GLN A 34 -5.90 -0.10 4.11
CA GLN A 34 -7.17 -0.51 3.49
C GLN A 34 -7.04 -0.75 1.99
N MET A 35 -6.34 0.12 1.26
CA MET A 35 -6.12 -0.03 -0.17
C MET A 35 -5.31 -1.30 -0.47
N VAL A 36 -4.17 -1.50 0.19
CA VAL A 36 -3.30 -2.65 -0.11
C VAL A 36 -3.94 -3.98 0.24
N THR A 37 -4.75 -4.03 1.31
CA THR A 37 -5.56 -5.20 1.66
C THR A 37 -6.70 -5.44 0.67
N MET A 38 -7.42 -4.38 0.26
CA MET A 38 -8.55 -4.50 -0.65
C MET A 38 -8.13 -5.02 -2.03
N PHE A 39 -6.97 -4.57 -2.52
CA PHE A 39 -6.45 -4.96 -3.83
C PHE A 39 -5.52 -6.18 -3.79
N ASP A 40 -5.28 -6.75 -2.62
CA ASP A 40 -4.32 -7.85 -2.41
C ASP A 40 -2.93 -7.54 -3.01
N ILE A 41 -2.46 -6.31 -2.78
CA ILE A 41 -1.18 -5.83 -3.31
C ILE A 41 -0.07 -6.14 -2.32
N SER A 42 0.94 -6.91 -2.76
CA SER A 42 2.18 -7.05 -2.01
C SER A 42 2.97 -5.74 -2.02
N VAL A 43 3.12 -5.14 -0.83
CA VAL A 43 3.91 -3.92 -0.64
C VAL A 43 5.39 -4.20 -0.37
N ASP A 44 5.76 -5.46 -0.19
CA ASP A 44 7.08 -5.86 0.28
C ASP A 44 8.19 -5.38 -0.66
N GLN A 45 7.97 -5.42 -1.97
CA GLN A 45 8.97 -4.96 -2.94
C GLN A 45 9.19 -3.43 -2.91
N TYR A 46 8.20 -2.67 -2.44
CA TYR A 46 8.28 -1.20 -2.37
C TYR A 46 8.97 -0.74 -1.09
N PHE A 47 8.74 -1.44 0.02
CA PHE A 47 9.42 -1.18 1.29
C PHE A 47 10.79 -1.85 1.39
N TYR A 48 10.96 -2.99 0.72
CA TYR A 48 12.19 -3.76 0.64
C TYR A 48 12.59 -3.95 -0.83
N PRO A 49 12.91 -2.86 -1.55
CA PRO A 49 13.45 -2.97 -2.90
C PRO A 49 14.71 -3.84 -2.81
N SER A 50 14.77 -4.89 -3.62
CA SER A 50 15.81 -5.91 -3.50
C SER A 50 17.20 -5.31 -3.69
N GLN A 51 17.85 -4.92 -2.60
CA GLN A 51 19.29 -4.71 -2.57
C GLN A 51 19.96 -6.07 -2.45
N ASN A 52 19.80 -6.92 -3.47
CA ASN A 52 20.44 -8.22 -3.61
C ASN A 52 20.16 -9.22 -2.44
N SER A 53 19.69 -10.43 -2.79
CA SER A 53 19.81 -11.64 -1.95
C SER A 53 19.42 -11.52 -0.46
N GLY A 54 18.12 -11.55 -0.16
CA GLY A 54 17.62 -11.91 1.18
C GLY A 54 17.99 -10.94 2.29
N SER A 55 17.16 -9.91 2.48
CA SER A 55 17.27 -9.02 3.64
C SER A 55 17.26 -9.86 4.93
N GLU A 56 18.10 -9.50 5.88
CA GLU A 56 18.17 -10.20 7.18
C GLU A 56 16.82 -10.25 7.89
N CYS A 57 15.92 -9.31 7.61
CA CYS A 57 14.54 -9.31 8.09
C CYS A 57 13.75 -10.52 7.59
N ARG A 58 13.85 -10.87 6.28
CA ARG A 58 13.15 -12.04 5.72
C ARG A 58 13.73 -13.35 6.28
N LYS A 59 15.05 -13.43 6.44
CA LYS A 59 15.72 -14.57 7.11
C LYS A 59 15.27 -14.76 8.56
N ARG A 60 14.99 -13.69 9.30
CA ARG A 60 14.50 -13.77 10.69
C ARG A 60 13.06 -14.25 10.79
N ILE A 61 12.20 -13.88 9.83
CA ILE A 61 10.82 -14.37 9.77
C ILE A 61 10.81 -15.86 9.37
N ASP A 62 11.57 -16.24 8.35
CA ASP A 62 11.69 -17.64 7.92
C ASP A 62 12.31 -18.55 9.00
N ALA A 63 13.20 -18.02 9.87
CA ALA A 63 13.75 -18.77 10.99
C ALA A 63 12.78 -18.94 12.18
N MET A 64 11.66 -18.22 12.19
CA MET A 64 10.63 -18.28 13.23
C MET A 64 9.38 -19.08 12.79
N LEU A 65 9.32 -19.50 11.52
CA LEU A 65 8.31 -20.40 10.96
C LEU A 65 8.86 -21.84 10.87
#